data_AF-I7BWH2-F1
#
_entry.id   AF-I7BWH2-F1
#
_cell.length_a   1.000
_cell.length_b   1.000
_cell.length_c   1.000
_cell.angle_alpha   90.00
_cell.angle_beta   90.00
_cell.angle_gamma   90.00
#
_symmetry.space_group_name_H-M   'P 1'
#
loop_
_entity.id
_entity.type
_entity.pdbx_description
1 polymer ?
#
loop_
_entity_poly.entity_id
_entity_poly.type
_entity_poly.pdbx_seq_one_letter_code
_entity_poly.pdbx_strand_id
1 'polypeptide(L)'
;MGSRRGGGAVSPSKRGVTAVIGLVLLIGLVATVSVGILLIAGDTMNGAEQRSENERVEQSFVEMSQQMATVSSNTDISRTMEFDAGERGALVKTDTGTINISGPNLNETISIPIGAVEYEGEDGTRISYQAGGVFRETGNETRVVSAPPVYYDNKDNTFSFPITEVNDDTQLGSGDVRMSHADTTAYTNVTYVEQSTVTVEITSEYCVGWEAYFDGQTANAEGQAITERCGNDNTMIVELGRTEVEGDFSQAVYAGGGGIELGHHHAEIDGNVTTDGEIHGSGDVTGTETEENQQSIPSFDSVIQSKIDDAERGDGEPIDLGENKTTLEGGKTYYDPDGFDLQNDVTANLDDGNVTLIVDGDMDFTDNDLTVDPTGAEDNTSFQVFTTGDMAIDNQEVCVGSCDYTSGDAKSLQIYGTSSMLIHVGTGNSKFEGILYAPRDEGYAESEGIDHCSHDVNGTEPDVCIAGGGGAAQIFGTIMAGPMYVDNNFEVKHDTSLTGFEPDVRHGVLPPRLTYLSIAVHEIDVENN
;
A
#
# COMPACT_ATOMS: atom_id res chain seq x y z
N MET A 1 -14.93 -89.89 87.59
CA MET A 1 -13.75 -90.16 86.74
C MET A 1 -13.43 -88.86 86.00
N GLY A 2 -12.27 -88.21 85.99
CA GLY A 2 -10.95 -88.36 86.58
C GLY A 2 -10.07 -87.23 85.99
N SER A 3 -9.32 -86.50 86.83
CA SER A 3 -8.04 -85.75 86.62
C SER A 3 -7.75 -84.98 85.30
N ARG A 4 -7.45 -83.66 85.36
CA ARG A 4 -6.11 -83.00 85.36
C ARG A 4 -6.11 -81.52 84.86
N ARG A 5 -5.15 -80.74 85.40
CA ARG A 5 -4.77 -79.30 85.26
C ARG A 5 -4.49 -78.77 83.83
N GLY A 6 -4.61 -77.44 83.64
CA GLY A 6 -3.76 -76.64 82.72
C GLY A 6 -4.30 -75.24 82.35
N GLY A 7 -3.54 -74.17 82.64
CA GLY A 7 -3.95 -72.75 82.56
C GLY A 7 -4.11 -72.11 81.17
N GLY A 8 -4.72 -70.92 81.15
CA GLY A 8 -4.79 -69.99 80.03
C GLY A 8 -5.09 -68.57 80.53
N ALA A 9 -4.13 -67.66 80.36
CA ALA A 9 -4.16 -66.29 80.83
C ALA A 9 -5.18 -65.41 80.09
N VAL A 10 -5.82 -64.47 80.81
CA VAL A 10 -6.61 -63.39 80.22
C VAL A 10 -5.82 -62.10 80.37
N SER A 11 -5.40 -61.53 79.24
CA SER A 11 -4.61 -60.31 79.13
C SER A 11 -5.36 -59.05 79.59
N PRO A 12 -4.67 -58.05 80.17
CA PRO A 12 -5.27 -56.76 80.50
C PRO A 12 -5.42 -55.89 79.23
N SER A 13 -6.55 -55.20 79.18
CA SER A 13 -6.97 -54.28 78.13
C SER A 13 -6.02 -53.09 77.94
N LYS A 14 -5.36 -53.01 76.78
CA LYS A 14 -4.73 -51.80 76.23
C LYS A 14 -5.83 -50.81 75.81
N ARG A 15 -6.10 -49.77 76.61
CA ARG A 15 -6.98 -48.64 76.24
C ARG A 15 -6.33 -47.25 76.40
N GLY A 16 -5.01 -47.18 76.58
CA GLY A 16 -4.26 -45.91 76.70
C GLY A 16 -3.44 -45.50 75.48
N VAL A 17 -3.39 -46.31 74.42
CA VAL A 17 -2.48 -46.08 73.28
C VAL A 17 -3.21 -45.47 72.06
N THR A 18 -4.53 -45.70 71.93
CA THR A 18 -5.31 -45.27 70.77
C THR A 18 -5.56 -43.76 70.74
N ALA A 19 -5.69 -43.11 71.90
CA ALA A 19 -5.91 -41.66 71.97
C ALA A 19 -4.67 -40.85 71.56
N VAL A 20 -3.46 -41.31 71.94
CA VAL A 20 -2.20 -40.62 71.64
C VAL A 20 -1.84 -40.76 70.17
N ILE A 21 -2.03 -41.94 69.57
CA ILE A 21 -1.80 -42.15 68.13
C ILE A 21 -2.79 -41.33 67.29
N GLY A 22 -4.05 -41.23 67.72
CA GLY A 22 -5.06 -40.40 67.05
C GLY A 22 -4.69 -38.91 67.05
N LEU A 23 -4.18 -38.38 68.17
CA LEU A 23 -3.75 -36.98 68.27
C LEU A 23 -2.52 -36.68 67.40
N VAL A 24 -1.53 -37.58 67.39
CA VAL A 24 -0.31 -37.41 66.57
C VAL A 24 -0.63 -37.45 65.08
N LEU A 25 -1.51 -38.37 64.65
CA LEU A 25 -1.97 -38.44 63.26
C LEU A 25 -2.78 -37.20 62.86
N LEU A 26 -3.59 -36.66 63.76
CA LEU A 26 -4.39 -35.46 63.48
C LEU A 26 -3.50 -34.22 63.34
N ILE A 27 -2.51 -34.04 64.23
CA ILE A 27 -1.55 -32.92 64.13
C ILE A 27 -0.69 -33.08 62.88
N GLY A 28 -0.24 -34.31 62.56
CA GLY A 28 0.50 -34.60 61.34
C GLY A 28 -0.30 -34.26 60.09
N LEU A 29 -1.55 -34.73 59.99
CA LEU A 29 -2.42 -34.45 58.85
C LEU A 29 -2.74 -32.96 58.71
N VAL A 30 -3.06 -32.28 59.81
CA VAL A 30 -3.32 -30.82 59.79
C VAL A 30 -2.07 -30.07 59.33
N ALA A 31 -0.89 -30.39 59.87
CA ALA A 31 0.36 -29.77 59.45
C ALA A 31 0.66 -30.03 57.97
N THR A 32 0.41 -31.25 57.48
CA THR A 32 0.67 -31.61 56.07
C THR A 32 -0.30 -30.88 55.14
N VAL A 33 -1.58 -30.78 55.52
CA VAL A 33 -2.61 -30.05 54.76
C VAL A 33 -2.33 -28.54 54.76
N SER A 34 -1.94 -27.97 55.89
CA SER A 34 -1.60 -26.54 56.01
C SER A 34 -0.35 -26.18 55.20
N VAL A 35 0.69 -27.02 55.21
CA VAL A 35 1.90 -26.80 54.39
C VAL A 35 1.61 -27.02 52.90
N GLY A 36 0.74 -27.97 52.56
CA GLY A 36 0.34 -28.23 51.17
C GLY A 36 -0.43 -27.07 50.52
N ILE A 37 -1.27 -26.36 51.28
CA ILE A 37 -2.01 -25.18 50.78
C ILE A 37 -1.08 -23.99 50.49
N LEU A 38 -0.01 -23.81 51.29
CA LEU A 38 0.95 -22.72 51.09
C LEU A 38 1.83 -22.91 49.84
N LEU A 39 2.10 -24.16 49.44
CA LEU A 39 2.97 -24.44 48.29
C LEU A 39 2.26 -24.29 46.94
N ILE A 40 0.94 -24.47 46.88
CA ILE A 40 0.15 -24.27 45.66
C ILE A 40 -0.18 -22.79 45.46
N ALA A 41 -0.17 -21.98 46.52
CA ALA A 41 -0.38 -20.54 46.43
C ALA A 41 0.77 -19.81 45.71
N GLY A 42 2.04 -20.23 45.89
CA GLY A 42 3.21 -19.50 45.38
C GLY A 42 3.22 -19.27 43.87
N ASP A 43 3.15 -20.33 43.05
CA ASP A 43 3.27 -20.19 41.60
C ASP A 43 2.04 -19.53 40.95
N THR A 44 0.83 -19.77 41.47
CA THR A 44 -0.39 -19.12 40.94
C THR A 44 -0.56 -17.67 41.38
N MET A 45 -0.03 -17.29 42.54
CA MET A 45 -0.17 -15.95 43.10
C MET A 45 0.86 -14.99 42.49
N ASN A 46 2.11 -15.44 42.31
CA ASN A 46 3.14 -14.65 41.60
C ASN A 46 2.71 -14.31 40.16
N GLY A 47 2.10 -15.25 39.44
CA GLY A 47 1.59 -14.99 38.08
C GLY A 47 0.38 -14.04 38.04
N ALA A 48 -0.41 -13.95 39.12
CA ALA A 48 -1.50 -12.98 39.22
C ALA A 48 -0.97 -11.58 39.56
N GLU A 49 0.04 -11.50 40.43
CA GLU A 49 0.72 -10.26 40.79
C GLU A 49 1.43 -9.64 39.58
N GLN A 50 2.20 -10.44 38.81
CA GLN A 50 2.89 -9.96 37.60
C GLN A 50 1.93 -9.44 36.53
N ARG A 51 0.83 -10.15 36.26
CA ARG A 51 -0.19 -9.66 35.30
C ARG A 51 -0.80 -8.34 35.76
N SER A 52 -1.09 -8.23 37.06
CA SER A 52 -1.64 -6.99 37.61
C SER A 52 -0.63 -5.85 37.56
N GLU A 53 0.67 -6.11 37.73
CA GLU A 53 1.71 -5.12 37.51
C GLU A 53 1.75 -4.67 36.05
N ASN A 54 1.86 -5.62 35.11
CA ASN A 54 1.93 -5.31 33.68
C ASN A 54 0.70 -4.49 33.22
N GLU A 55 -0.50 -4.81 33.71
CA GLU A 55 -1.73 -4.04 33.42
C GLU A 55 -1.68 -2.61 33.98
N ARG A 56 -1.14 -2.40 35.19
CA ARG A 56 -0.99 -1.05 35.75
C ARG A 56 0.05 -0.24 35.00
N VAL A 57 1.19 -0.84 34.69
CA VAL A 57 2.25 -0.19 33.89
C VAL A 57 1.72 0.15 32.50
N GLU A 58 1.00 -0.76 31.84
CA GLU A 58 0.37 -0.53 30.53
C GLU A 58 -0.55 0.70 30.58
N GLN A 59 -1.41 0.79 31.60
CA GLN A 59 -2.29 1.95 31.78
C GLN A 59 -1.52 3.25 32.05
N SER A 60 -0.40 3.18 32.79
CA SER A 60 0.48 4.32 33.05
C SER A 60 1.14 4.83 31.77
N PHE A 61 1.57 3.93 30.88
CA PHE A 61 2.11 4.29 29.56
C PHE A 61 1.06 4.92 28.64
N VAL A 62 -0.18 4.44 28.67
CA VAL A 62 -1.31 5.05 27.94
C VAL A 62 -1.62 6.45 28.48
N GLU A 63 -1.58 6.66 29.79
CA GLU A 63 -1.77 8.00 30.35
C GLU A 63 -0.59 8.94 29.99
N MET A 64 0.64 8.42 30.03
CA MET A 64 1.83 9.14 29.61
C MET A 64 1.72 9.59 28.14
N SER A 65 1.30 8.71 27.23
CA SER A 65 1.13 9.06 25.81
C SER A 65 0.11 10.19 25.61
N GLN A 66 -0.98 10.20 26.38
CA GLN A 66 -2.00 11.26 26.34
C GLN A 66 -1.48 12.59 26.90
N GLN A 67 -0.67 12.56 27.97
CA GLN A 67 -0.06 13.78 28.51
C GLN A 67 1.01 14.32 27.57
N MET A 68 1.83 13.45 26.97
CA MET A 68 2.81 13.84 25.95
C MET A 68 2.14 14.49 24.74
N ALA A 69 1.05 13.90 24.23
CA ALA A 69 0.25 14.51 23.16
C ALA A 69 -0.35 15.87 23.56
N THR A 70 -0.69 16.06 24.84
CA THR A 70 -1.16 17.35 25.34
C THR A 70 -0.02 18.38 25.39
N VAL A 71 1.16 17.98 25.86
CA VAL A 71 2.36 18.82 25.94
C VAL A 71 2.87 19.20 24.55
N SER A 72 2.88 18.27 23.59
CA SER A 72 3.28 18.55 22.21
C SER A 72 2.35 19.56 21.53
N SER A 73 1.04 19.51 21.81
CA SER A 73 0.08 20.47 21.29
C SER A 73 0.16 21.87 21.92
N ASN A 74 0.85 22.04 23.07
CA ASN A 74 0.87 23.29 23.81
C ASN A 74 2.25 23.56 24.45
N THR A 75 3.06 24.34 23.74
CA THR A 75 4.48 24.58 24.02
C THR A 75 4.77 25.26 25.37
N ASP A 76 3.78 25.92 25.99
CA ASP A 76 3.95 26.67 27.25
C ASP A 76 3.57 25.85 28.50
N ILE A 77 3.17 24.58 28.34
CA ILE A 77 2.64 23.77 29.42
C ILE A 77 3.59 22.61 29.73
N SER A 78 4.02 22.53 31.00
CA SER A 78 4.54 21.29 31.57
C SER A 78 3.41 20.51 32.23
N ARG A 79 3.49 19.19 32.14
CA ARG A 79 2.55 18.26 32.80
C ARG A 79 3.30 17.40 33.80
N THR A 80 2.65 17.12 34.91
CA THR A 80 3.13 16.13 35.89
C THR A 80 2.06 15.08 36.03
N MET A 81 2.48 13.82 36.05
CA MET A 81 1.60 12.68 36.32
C MET A 81 2.26 11.73 37.31
N GLU A 82 1.44 10.97 38.03
CA GLU A 82 1.91 9.80 38.76
C GLU A 82 2.13 8.68 37.76
N PHE A 83 3.38 8.23 37.62
CA PHE A 83 3.80 7.19 36.69
C PHE A 83 4.12 5.91 37.47
N ASP A 84 3.53 4.78 37.07
CA ASP A 84 3.90 3.45 37.56
C ASP A 84 4.82 2.77 36.54
N ALA A 85 6.08 2.62 36.91
CA ALA A 85 7.14 1.97 36.13
C ALA A 85 7.48 0.56 36.67
N GLY A 86 6.63 0.02 37.56
CA GLY A 86 6.92 -1.22 38.27
C GLY A 86 8.16 -1.14 39.17
N GLU A 87 8.63 -2.29 39.66
CA GLU A 87 9.81 -2.32 40.55
C GLU A 87 11.13 -2.09 39.80
N ARG A 88 11.15 -2.33 38.49
CA ARG A 88 12.34 -2.27 37.64
C ARG A 88 12.58 -0.90 37.02
N GLY A 89 11.57 -0.04 37.02
CA GLY A 89 11.61 1.25 36.33
C GLY A 89 11.46 1.11 34.81
N ALA A 90 11.39 2.25 34.13
CA ALA A 90 11.39 2.36 32.69
C ALA A 90 12.66 3.06 32.19
N LEU A 91 13.07 2.80 30.96
CA LEU A 91 14.22 3.41 30.29
C LEU A 91 13.74 4.31 29.16
N VAL A 92 14.22 5.54 29.14
CA VAL A 92 14.04 6.48 28.02
C VAL A 92 15.28 6.41 27.15
N LYS A 93 15.09 6.25 25.84
CA LYS A 93 16.14 6.17 24.83
C LYS A 93 15.79 7.06 23.65
N THR A 94 16.75 7.84 23.17
CA THR A 94 16.59 8.85 22.12
C THR A 94 16.86 8.35 20.69
N ASP A 95 17.39 7.13 20.54
CA ASP A 95 17.79 6.56 19.24
C ASP A 95 17.38 5.09 19.16
N THR A 96 16.09 4.85 18.88
CA THR A 96 15.46 3.51 18.85
C THR A 96 14.86 3.16 17.50
N GLY A 97 15.02 4.05 16.52
CA GLY A 97 14.49 3.87 15.18
C GLY A 97 14.55 5.15 14.35
N THR A 98 14.00 5.06 13.15
CA THR A 98 13.88 6.18 12.21
C THR A 98 12.57 6.05 11.44
N ILE A 99 11.91 7.18 11.19
CA ILE A 99 10.79 7.30 10.27
C ILE A 99 11.30 8.10 9.06
N ASN A 100 11.29 7.48 7.89
CA ASN A 100 11.59 8.10 6.62
C ASN A 100 10.30 8.31 5.84
N ILE A 101 10.06 9.54 5.37
CA ILE A 101 8.87 9.90 4.60
C ILE A 101 9.32 10.47 3.26
N SER A 102 8.88 9.85 2.16
CA SER A 102 9.20 10.25 0.78
C SER A 102 7.93 10.31 -0.07
N GLY A 103 8.02 11.01 -1.20
CA GLY A 103 6.93 11.17 -2.16
C GLY A 103 7.36 12.09 -3.31
N PRO A 104 6.69 12.03 -4.47
CA PRO A 104 7.12 12.73 -5.69
C PRO A 104 7.10 14.27 -5.53
N ASN A 105 6.20 14.79 -4.71
CA ASN A 105 6.08 16.22 -4.43
C ASN A 105 6.90 16.68 -3.19
N LEU A 106 7.77 15.81 -2.64
CA LEU A 106 8.71 16.15 -1.58
C LEU A 106 10.09 16.42 -2.16
N ASN A 107 10.66 17.60 -1.86
CA ASN A 107 11.98 17.99 -2.36
C ASN A 107 13.10 17.03 -1.90
N GLU A 108 12.94 16.42 -0.74
CA GLU A 108 13.86 15.44 -0.16
C GLU A 108 13.10 14.50 0.78
N THR A 109 13.66 13.31 1.00
CA THR A 109 13.16 12.38 2.03
C THR A 109 13.30 13.01 3.41
N ILE A 110 12.19 13.09 4.13
CA ILE A 110 12.14 13.55 5.51
C ILE A 110 12.56 12.39 6.41
N SER A 111 13.72 12.50 7.04
CA SER A 111 14.25 11.48 7.96
C SER A 111 14.18 11.98 9.40
N ILE A 112 13.45 11.25 10.24
CA ILE A 112 13.13 11.62 11.62
C ILE A 112 13.63 10.52 12.55
N PRO A 113 14.65 10.79 13.40
CA PRO A 113 15.04 9.84 14.44
C PRO A 113 13.90 9.71 15.46
N ILE A 114 13.66 8.48 15.94
CA ILE A 114 12.64 8.22 16.94
C ILE A 114 13.18 7.47 18.17
N GLY A 115 12.71 7.87 19.33
CA GLY A 115 13.05 7.40 20.65
C GLY A 115 11.89 6.71 21.33
N ALA A 116 12.19 5.96 22.38
CA ALA A 116 11.21 5.17 23.10
C ALA A 116 11.36 5.30 24.61
N VAL A 117 10.24 5.13 25.30
CA VAL A 117 10.21 4.80 26.73
C VAL A 117 9.87 3.33 26.83
N GLU A 118 10.60 2.56 27.63
CA GLU A 118 10.53 1.10 27.67
C GLU A 118 10.43 0.57 29.09
N TYR A 119 9.51 -0.36 29.31
CA TYR A 119 9.44 -1.18 30.49
C TYR A 119 9.58 -2.65 30.11
N GLU A 120 10.35 -3.40 30.90
CA GLU A 120 10.48 -4.86 30.78
C GLU A 120 10.15 -5.52 32.13
N GLY A 121 9.06 -6.28 32.16
CA GLY A 121 8.61 -7.04 33.32
C GLY A 121 9.42 -8.31 33.55
N GLU A 122 9.27 -8.95 34.71
CA GLU A 122 10.02 -10.17 35.05
C GLU A 122 9.65 -11.38 34.18
N ASP A 123 8.43 -11.39 33.63
CA ASP A 123 7.94 -12.41 32.72
C ASP A 123 8.36 -12.20 31.26
N GLY A 124 9.17 -11.15 30.99
CA GLY A 124 9.61 -10.77 29.66
C GLY A 124 8.58 -9.96 28.87
N THR A 125 7.46 -9.57 29.47
CA THR A 125 6.52 -8.62 28.84
C THR A 125 7.20 -7.27 28.69
N ARG A 126 7.20 -6.72 27.48
CA ARG A 126 7.69 -5.38 27.18
C ARG A 126 6.53 -4.44 26.90
N ILE A 127 6.59 -3.24 27.45
CA ILE A 127 5.66 -2.15 27.16
C ILE A 127 6.49 -0.97 26.70
N SER A 128 6.21 -0.46 25.51
CA SER A 128 6.95 0.65 24.93
C SER A 128 6.02 1.77 24.49
N TYR A 129 6.48 3.00 24.72
CA TYR A 129 5.94 4.19 24.07
C TYR A 129 6.94 4.62 22.99
N GLN A 130 6.48 4.90 21.77
CA GLN A 130 7.30 5.44 20.70
C GLN A 130 6.46 6.26 19.72
N ALA A 131 6.92 7.47 19.37
CA ALA A 131 6.26 8.39 18.44
C ALA A 131 4.73 8.55 18.66
N GLY A 132 4.29 8.54 19.91
CA GLY A 132 2.87 8.66 20.30
C GLY A 132 2.09 7.35 20.39
N GLY A 133 2.62 6.24 19.86
CA GLY A 133 2.05 4.90 20.02
C GLY A 133 2.46 4.24 21.34
N VAL A 134 1.62 3.31 21.83
CA VAL A 134 1.99 2.40 22.93
C VAL A 134 1.80 0.97 22.47
N PHE A 135 2.87 0.19 22.57
CA PHE A 135 2.91 -1.20 22.14
C PHE A 135 3.16 -2.12 23.34
N ARG A 136 2.58 -3.32 23.29
CA ARG A 136 2.84 -4.39 24.23
C ARG A 136 3.33 -5.61 23.50
N GLU A 137 4.43 -6.19 23.99
CA GLU A 137 5.02 -7.39 23.46
C GLU A 137 5.14 -8.46 24.56
N THR A 138 4.78 -9.70 24.21
CA THR A 138 4.85 -10.85 25.13
C THR A 138 5.76 -11.98 24.60
N GLY A 139 6.61 -11.65 23.63
CA GLY A 139 7.56 -12.55 22.96
C GLY A 139 6.96 -13.39 21.83
N ASN A 140 5.66 -13.66 21.85
CA ASN A 140 4.93 -14.36 20.78
C ASN A 140 3.90 -13.49 20.05
N GLU A 141 3.58 -12.31 20.60
CA GLU A 141 2.58 -11.39 20.08
C GLU A 141 2.99 -9.96 20.43
N THR A 142 2.83 -9.07 19.45
CA THR A 142 2.91 -7.62 19.62
C THR A 142 1.53 -7.03 19.38
N ARG A 143 1.07 -6.16 20.27
CA ARG A 143 -0.24 -5.52 20.20
C ARG A 143 -0.13 -4.01 20.35
N VAL A 144 -0.91 -3.29 19.55
CA VAL A 144 -1.16 -1.86 19.73
C VAL A 144 -2.10 -1.66 20.92
N VAL A 145 -1.59 -1.04 21.99
CA VAL A 145 -2.35 -0.67 23.20
C VAL A 145 -2.96 0.72 23.02
N SER A 146 -2.15 1.67 22.52
CA SER A 146 -2.58 2.99 22.11
C SER A 146 -2.08 3.25 20.70
N ALA A 147 -2.98 3.67 19.81
CA ALA A 147 -2.63 3.97 18.44
C ALA A 147 -1.69 5.19 18.37
N PRO A 148 -0.68 5.15 17.48
CA PRO A 148 0.05 6.33 17.06
C PRO A 148 -0.92 7.42 16.55
N PRO A 149 -0.60 8.71 16.72
CA PRO A 149 -1.46 9.83 16.37
C PRO A 149 -1.40 10.15 14.87
N VAL A 150 -1.59 9.17 14.00
CA VAL A 150 -1.67 9.37 12.55
C VAL A 150 -3.13 9.66 12.20
N TYR A 151 -3.38 10.77 11.52
CA TYR A 151 -4.72 11.24 11.21
C TYR A 151 -4.89 11.54 9.72
N TYR A 152 -6.12 11.36 9.26
CA TYR A 152 -6.55 11.82 7.95
C TYR A 152 -7.84 12.64 8.03
N ASP A 153 -7.81 13.85 7.44
CA ASP A 153 -9.00 14.68 7.25
C ASP A 153 -9.57 14.52 5.84
N ASN A 154 -10.76 13.90 5.75
CA ASN A 154 -11.48 13.66 4.50
C ASN A 154 -12.04 14.92 3.82
N LYS A 155 -12.12 16.07 4.52
CA LYS A 155 -12.69 17.29 3.93
C LYS A 155 -11.71 17.98 3.01
N ASP A 156 -10.47 18.06 3.47
CA ASP A 156 -9.38 18.77 2.79
C ASP A 156 -8.31 17.78 2.30
N ASN A 157 -8.56 16.47 2.40
CA ASN A 157 -7.64 15.41 1.98
C ASN A 157 -6.23 15.52 2.58
N THR A 158 -6.16 15.78 3.89
CA THR A 158 -4.89 16.03 4.59
C THR A 158 -4.44 14.84 5.42
N PHE A 159 -3.25 14.32 5.15
CA PHE A 159 -2.55 13.39 6.05
C PHE A 159 -1.74 14.17 7.08
N SER A 160 -1.90 13.85 8.36
CA SER A 160 -1.20 14.48 9.47
C SER A 160 -0.49 13.44 10.32
N PHE A 161 0.82 13.62 10.50
CA PHE A 161 1.65 12.76 11.35
C PHE A 161 2.46 13.60 12.35
N PRO A 162 1.84 13.99 13.48
CA PRO A 162 2.55 14.56 14.62
C PRO A 162 3.37 13.48 15.34
N ILE A 163 4.69 13.53 15.20
CA ILE A 163 5.63 12.62 15.85
C ILE A 163 6.06 13.26 17.17
N THR A 164 5.96 12.51 18.26
CA THR A 164 6.39 12.98 19.59
C THR A 164 7.63 12.21 20.03
N GLU A 165 8.70 12.95 20.24
CA GLU A 165 10.05 12.46 20.45
C GLU A 165 10.56 12.77 21.85
N VAL A 166 11.40 11.89 22.40
CA VAL A 166 12.03 12.09 23.72
C VAL A 166 13.42 12.68 23.52
N ASN A 167 13.79 13.67 24.34
CA ASN A 167 14.99 14.47 24.09
C ASN A 167 16.27 13.95 24.79
N ASP A 168 16.14 13.17 25.86
CA ASP A 168 17.28 12.71 26.67
C ASP A 168 17.14 11.24 27.11
N ASP A 169 18.27 10.52 27.08
CA ASP A 169 18.38 9.18 27.67
C ASP A 169 18.32 9.28 29.19
N THR A 170 17.36 8.61 29.82
CA THR A 170 17.20 8.61 31.28
C THR A 170 16.52 7.35 31.79
N GLN A 171 16.50 7.18 33.11
CA GLN A 171 15.74 6.13 33.77
C GLN A 171 14.60 6.75 34.57
N LEU A 172 13.39 6.24 34.36
CA LEU A 172 12.19 6.65 35.08
C LEU A 172 11.84 5.62 36.15
N GLY A 173 11.80 6.04 37.40
CA GLY A 173 11.20 5.28 38.48
C GLY A 173 9.70 5.56 38.63
N SER A 174 8.99 4.72 39.37
CA SER A 174 7.62 5.02 39.77
C SER A 174 7.56 6.27 40.66
N GLY A 175 6.52 7.10 40.47
CA GLY A 175 6.32 8.35 41.20
C GLY A 175 5.94 9.50 40.26
N ASP A 176 6.14 10.74 40.71
CA ASP A 176 5.83 11.91 39.89
C ASP A 176 6.85 12.04 38.74
N VAL A 177 6.35 12.03 37.50
CA VAL A 177 7.13 12.30 36.28
C VAL A 177 6.67 13.61 35.68
N ARG A 178 7.63 14.48 35.34
CA ARG A 178 7.41 15.77 34.68
C ARG A 178 7.73 15.64 33.19
N MET A 179 6.83 16.15 32.37
CA MET A 179 6.98 16.29 30.92
C MET A 179 6.96 17.77 30.55
N SER A 180 7.91 18.21 29.74
CA SER A 180 7.90 19.57 29.18
C SER A 180 8.26 19.57 27.70
N HIS A 181 7.62 20.45 26.96
CA HIS A 181 7.94 20.69 25.57
C HIS A 181 9.31 21.34 25.44
N ALA A 182 10.20 20.74 24.65
CA ALA A 182 11.54 21.25 24.39
C ALA A 182 11.57 22.04 23.08
N ASP A 183 11.15 21.42 21.97
CA ASP A 183 11.13 22.05 20.65
C ASP A 183 10.07 21.45 19.72
N THR A 184 9.72 22.19 18.66
CA THR A 184 8.90 21.69 17.55
C THR A 184 9.60 21.95 16.22
N THR A 185 9.90 20.87 15.51
CA THR A 185 10.37 20.92 14.12
C THR A 185 9.22 20.57 13.19
N ALA A 186 8.68 21.56 12.49
CA ALA A 186 7.72 21.33 11.41
C ALA A 186 8.47 21.08 10.10
N TYR A 187 8.46 19.84 9.63
CA TYR A 187 9.03 19.48 8.32
C TYR A 187 8.10 19.95 7.20
N THR A 188 6.80 19.84 7.42
CA THR A 188 5.77 20.33 6.50
C THR A 188 4.65 20.97 7.30
N ASN A 189 4.46 22.29 7.15
CA ASN A 189 3.32 22.95 7.77
C ASN A 189 2.01 22.53 7.07
N VAL A 190 2.02 22.49 5.73
CA VAL A 190 1.08 21.84 4.82
C VAL A 190 1.78 21.80 3.45
N THR A 191 2.22 20.63 2.98
CA THR A 191 2.77 20.47 1.62
C THR A 191 1.69 19.97 0.69
N TYR A 192 1.57 20.58 -0.49
CA TYR A 192 0.68 20.10 -1.55
C TYR A 192 1.28 18.83 -2.16
N VAL A 193 0.52 17.74 -2.11
CA VAL A 193 0.94 16.41 -2.60
C VAL A 193 -0.15 15.79 -3.48
N GLU A 194 -0.98 16.63 -4.12
CA GLU A 194 -2.16 16.22 -4.88
C GLU A 194 -1.91 14.96 -5.70
N GLN A 195 -2.75 13.95 -5.44
CA GLN A 195 -2.81 12.69 -6.18
C GLN A 195 -1.51 11.90 -6.21
N SER A 196 -0.63 12.19 -5.26
CA SER A 196 0.60 11.46 -5.06
C SER A 196 0.43 10.43 -3.95
N THR A 197 1.25 9.40 -4.03
CA THR A 197 1.46 8.47 -2.94
C THR A 197 2.61 8.97 -2.06
N VAL A 198 2.49 8.72 -0.76
CA VAL A 198 3.51 9.03 0.23
C VAL A 198 3.96 7.71 0.83
N THR A 199 5.25 7.45 0.73
CA THR A 199 5.88 6.27 1.33
C THR A 199 6.35 6.63 2.73
N VAL A 200 5.96 5.80 3.71
CA VAL A 200 6.41 5.89 5.10
C VAL A 200 7.18 4.60 5.40
N GLU A 201 8.50 4.73 5.52
CA GLU A 201 9.40 3.67 5.95
C GLU A 201 9.70 3.87 7.43
N ILE A 202 9.49 2.82 8.23
CA ILE A 202 9.72 2.82 9.68
C ILE A 202 10.70 1.71 10.01
N THR A 203 11.92 2.07 10.39
CA THR A 203 12.90 1.16 10.98
C THR A 203 12.86 1.31 12.49
N SER A 204 12.44 0.28 13.22
CA SER A 204 12.41 0.33 14.69
C SER A 204 12.37 -1.04 15.35
N GLU A 205 12.95 -1.17 16.55
CA GLU A 205 12.76 -2.36 17.40
C GLU A 205 11.28 -2.73 17.65
N TYR A 206 10.35 -1.78 17.47
CA TYR A 206 8.90 -1.96 17.61
C TYR A 206 8.16 -2.12 16.26
N CYS A 207 8.88 -2.43 15.20
CA CYS A 207 8.36 -2.49 13.84
C CYS A 207 7.14 -3.43 13.68
N VAL A 208 7.06 -4.55 14.41
CA VAL A 208 5.86 -5.42 14.41
C VAL A 208 4.62 -4.69 14.95
N GLY A 209 4.80 -3.78 15.90
CA GLY A 209 3.72 -2.94 16.44
C GLY A 209 3.23 -1.90 15.43
N TRP A 210 4.15 -1.32 14.67
CA TRP A 210 3.83 -0.42 13.55
C TRP A 210 3.13 -1.14 12.42
N GLU A 211 3.61 -2.32 12.03
CA GLU A 211 2.95 -3.18 11.04
C GLU A 211 1.51 -3.49 11.49
N ALA A 212 1.31 -3.92 12.75
CA ALA A 212 -0.03 -4.21 13.27
C ALA A 212 -0.95 -2.97 13.29
N TYR A 213 -0.39 -1.77 13.51
CA TYR A 213 -1.15 -0.53 13.42
C TYR A 213 -1.61 -0.25 11.99
N PHE A 214 -0.68 -0.27 11.03
CA PHE A 214 -0.99 0.02 9.63
C PHE A 214 -1.87 -1.06 9.04
N ASP A 215 -1.64 -2.35 9.29
CA ASP A 215 -2.50 -3.46 8.83
C ASP A 215 -3.97 -3.23 9.23
N GLY A 216 -4.20 -2.68 10.43
CA GLY A 216 -5.54 -2.27 10.88
C GLY A 216 -6.12 -1.05 10.16
N GLN A 217 -5.30 -0.04 9.82
CA GLN A 217 -5.72 1.12 9.03
C GLN A 217 -5.94 0.77 7.55
N THR A 218 -5.21 -0.23 7.05
CA THR A 218 -5.14 -0.62 5.64
C THR A 218 -5.96 -1.84 5.30
N ALA A 219 -6.76 -2.36 6.24
CA ALA A 219 -7.58 -3.56 6.07
C ALA A 219 -8.52 -3.51 4.83
N ASN A 220 -8.99 -2.31 4.44
CA ASN A 220 -9.83 -2.15 3.23
C ASN A 220 -9.04 -2.29 1.92
N ALA A 221 -7.71 -2.24 1.98
CA ALA A 221 -6.80 -2.49 0.87
C ALA A 221 -6.17 -3.91 0.99
N GLU A 222 -6.76 -4.80 1.79
CA GLU A 222 -6.34 -6.19 1.97
C GLU A 222 -4.84 -6.36 2.32
N GLY A 223 -4.24 -5.34 2.96
CA GLY A 223 -2.83 -5.33 3.32
C GLY A 223 -1.85 -4.96 2.19
N GLN A 224 -2.33 -4.67 0.98
CA GLN A 224 -1.51 -4.29 -0.18
C GLN A 224 -0.74 -2.97 0.01
N ALA A 225 -1.19 -2.12 0.93
CA ALA A 225 -0.50 -0.88 1.23
C ALA A 225 0.83 -1.08 1.98
N ILE A 226 1.04 -2.25 2.60
CA ILE A 226 2.31 -2.59 3.26
C ILE A 226 3.20 -3.26 2.22
N THR A 227 4.07 -2.47 1.60
CA THR A 227 4.98 -2.93 0.54
C THR A 227 6.16 -3.73 1.11
N GLU A 228 6.53 -3.47 2.37
CA GLU A 228 7.49 -4.27 3.11
C GLU A 228 7.00 -4.53 4.54
N ARG A 229 6.86 -5.81 4.89
CA ARG A 229 6.48 -6.24 6.25
C ARG A 229 7.70 -6.35 7.14
N CYS A 230 7.46 -6.30 8.46
CA CYS A 230 8.52 -6.26 9.44
C CYS A 230 9.46 -7.47 9.35
N GLY A 231 10.70 -7.21 8.93
CA GLY A 231 11.73 -8.20 8.68
C GLY A 231 12.80 -8.32 9.77
N ASN A 232 13.93 -8.94 9.44
CA ASN A 232 15.08 -9.11 10.34
C ASN A 232 15.87 -7.81 10.58
N ASP A 233 15.70 -6.84 9.69
CA ASP A 233 16.25 -5.48 9.79
C ASP A 233 15.34 -4.54 10.59
N ASN A 234 14.18 -5.03 11.04
CA ASN A 234 13.15 -4.30 11.76
C ASN A 234 12.62 -3.08 10.98
N THR A 235 12.51 -3.22 9.66
CA THR A 235 11.93 -2.20 8.78
C THR A 235 10.55 -2.65 8.31
N MET A 236 9.60 -1.71 8.25
CA MET A 236 8.35 -1.86 7.51
C MET A 236 8.15 -0.64 6.61
N ILE A 237 7.54 -0.84 5.44
CA ILE A 237 7.22 0.22 4.49
C ILE A 237 5.73 0.19 4.19
N VAL A 238 5.08 1.35 4.29
CA VAL A 238 3.67 1.53 3.91
C VAL A 238 3.54 2.68 2.91
N GLU A 239 2.73 2.45 1.89
CA GLU A 239 2.38 3.46 0.88
C GLU A 239 0.96 3.98 1.10
N LEU A 240 0.83 5.31 1.20
CA LEU A 240 -0.41 6.00 1.53
C LEU A 240 -0.83 6.94 0.40
N GLY A 241 -2.10 6.95 0.02
CA GLY A 241 -2.65 7.85 -1.01
C GLY A 241 -3.42 7.11 -2.10
N ARG A 242 -3.93 7.83 -3.09
CA ARG A 242 -4.54 7.21 -4.28
C ARG A 242 -4.01 7.90 -5.51
N THR A 243 -3.56 7.13 -6.48
CA THR A 243 -3.40 7.60 -7.84
C THR A 243 -4.65 7.21 -8.61
N GLU A 244 -5.45 8.20 -8.98
CA GLU A 244 -6.59 8.00 -9.88
C GLU A 244 -6.12 8.35 -11.30
N VAL A 245 -6.67 7.65 -12.28
CA VAL A 245 -6.45 8.02 -13.68
C VAL A 245 -7.34 9.21 -13.97
N GLU A 246 -6.70 10.36 -14.21
CA GLU A 246 -7.39 11.59 -14.55
C GLU A 246 -7.53 11.74 -16.05
N GLY A 247 -8.68 12.20 -16.52
CA GLY A 247 -8.86 12.47 -17.93
C GLY A 247 -10.32 12.62 -18.29
N ASP A 248 -10.59 13.42 -19.32
CA ASP A 248 -11.92 13.46 -19.92
C ASP A 248 -12.05 12.31 -20.93
N PHE A 249 -12.51 11.15 -20.45
CA PHE A 249 -12.77 9.97 -21.28
C PHE A 249 -13.94 10.16 -22.26
N SER A 250 -14.55 11.35 -22.36
CA SER A 250 -15.54 11.67 -23.42
C SER A 250 -14.91 12.23 -24.71
N GLN A 251 -13.59 12.38 -24.74
CA GLN A 251 -12.83 12.76 -25.93
C GLN A 251 -12.44 11.51 -26.74
N ALA A 252 -12.23 11.65 -28.05
CA ALA A 252 -11.55 10.63 -28.85
C ALA A 252 -10.04 10.65 -28.56
N VAL A 253 -9.48 11.86 -28.49
CA VAL A 253 -8.05 12.09 -28.34
C VAL A 253 -7.78 13.23 -27.35
N TYR A 254 -6.87 12.97 -26.42
CA TYR A 254 -6.13 13.97 -25.67
C TYR A 254 -4.64 13.85 -26.02
N ALA A 255 -4.05 14.93 -26.53
CA ALA A 255 -2.62 15.01 -26.86
C ALA A 255 -1.92 16.05 -25.97
N GLY A 256 -1.29 15.57 -24.90
CA GLY A 256 -0.56 16.38 -23.92
C GLY A 256 0.86 16.73 -24.37
N GLY A 257 1.41 17.82 -23.86
CA GLY A 257 2.81 18.20 -24.09
C GLY A 257 3.17 18.57 -25.54
N GLY A 258 2.19 18.71 -26.44
CA GLY A 258 2.35 19.15 -27.82
C GLY A 258 1.05 19.05 -28.62
N GLY A 259 1.15 19.03 -29.96
CA GLY A 259 0.02 19.11 -30.88
C GLY A 259 -0.40 17.80 -31.52
N ILE A 260 -1.23 17.91 -32.57
CA ILE A 260 -1.63 16.80 -33.43
C ILE A 260 -1.38 17.19 -34.89
N GLU A 261 -0.72 16.33 -35.66
CA GLU A 261 -0.52 16.51 -37.10
C GLU A 261 -1.30 15.45 -37.88
N LEU A 262 -2.24 15.89 -38.72
CA LEU A 262 -3.10 15.06 -39.56
C LEU A 262 -2.64 15.11 -41.03
N GLY A 263 -2.08 14.01 -41.52
CA GLY A 263 -1.54 13.85 -42.86
C GLY A 263 -2.53 14.05 -44.02
N HIS A 264 -2.04 13.86 -45.24
CA HIS A 264 -2.73 14.29 -46.46
C HIS A 264 -3.69 13.27 -47.09
N HIS A 265 -3.90 12.13 -46.42
CA HIS A 265 -4.49 10.94 -47.04
C HIS A 265 -5.67 10.38 -46.25
N HIS A 266 -6.70 11.17 -45.97
CA HIS A 266 -7.93 10.72 -45.27
C HIS A 266 -7.69 10.25 -43.82
N ALA A 267 -6.91 11.01 -43.05
CA ALA A 267 -6.92 10.88 -41.60
C ALA A 267 -8.23 11.47 -41.05
N GLU A 268 -8.98 10.70 -40.27
CA GLU A 268 -10.24 11.12 -39.65
C GLU A 268 -10.23 10.81 -38.15
N ILE A 269 -10.66 11.78 -37.34
CA ILE A 269 -10.95 11.60 -35.91
C ILE A 269 -12.44 11.88 -35.71
N ASP A 270 -13.22 10.82 -35.47
CA ASP A 270 -14.64 10.87 -35.13
C ASP A 270 -14.84 11.01 -33.62
N GLY A 271 -14.77 12.24 -33.12
CA GLY A 271 -15.02 12.59 -31.72
C GLY A 271 -14.38 13.90 -31.29
N ASN A 272 -14.53 14.28 -30.02
CA ASN A 272 -13.91 15.51 -29.50
C ASN A 272 -12.40 15.32 -29.35
N VAL A 273 -11.64 16.40 -29.53
CA VAL A 273 -10.18 16.41 -29.46
C VAL A 273 -9.74 17.54 -28.54
N THR A 274 -8.82 17.23 -27.63
CA THR A 274 -8.14 18.21 -26.79
C THR A 274 -6.62 18.07 -26.95
N THR A 275 -5.91 19.19 -27.04
CA THR A 275 -4.45 19.19 -27.16
C THR A 275 -3.83 20.43 -26.52
N ASP A 276 -2.62 20.29 -25.99
CA ASP A 276 -1.85 21.40 -25.41
C ASP A 276 -1.20 22.28 -26.50
N GLY A 277 -1.09 21.76 -27.72
CA GLY A 277 -0.57 22.45 -28.90
C GLY A 277 -1.65 22.82 -29.92
N GLU A 278 -1.21 23.02 -31.18
CA GLU A 278 -2.10 23.26 -32.33
C GLU A 278 -2.37 21.95 -33.09
N ILE A 279 -3.55 21.84 -33.72
CA ILE A 279 -3.88 20.78 -34.67
C ILE A 279 -3.52 21.30 -36.08
N HIS A 280 -2.80 20.47 -36.83
CA HIS A 280 -2.28 20.81 -38.15
C HIS A 280 -2.58 19.74 -39.18
N GLY A 281 -2.43 20.12 -40.45
CA GLY A 281 -2.55 19.23 -41.58
C GLY A 281 -3.91 19.31 -42.29
N SER A 282 -4.34 18.21 -42.90
CA SER A 282 -5.52 18.19 -43.80
C SER A 282 -6.48 17.02 -43.57
N GLY A 283 -6.31 16.28 -42.47
CA GLY A 283 -7.34 15.36 -41.99
C GLY A 283 -8.59 16.09 -41.49
N ASP A 284 -9.58 15.31 -41.08
CA ASP A 284 -10.88 15.81 -40.61
C ASP A 284 -11.11 15.41 -39.14
N VAL A 285 -11.65 16.34 -38.35
CA VAL A 285 -12.12 16.08 -36.98
C VAL A 285 -13.61 16.39 -36.96
N THR A 286 -14.44 15.41 -36.63
CA THR A 286 -15.90 15.58 -36.68
C THR A 286 -16.47 16.24 -35.42
N GLY A 287 -15.75 16.18 -34.30
CA GLY A 287 -16.16 16.69 -32.99
C GLY A 287 -15.65 18.10 -32.66
N THR A 288 -15.61 18.42 -31.37
CA THR A 288 -15.11 19.71 -30.90
C THR A 288 -13.59 19.66 -30.74
N GLU A 289 -12.89 20.64 -31.31
CA GLU A 289 -11.44 20.84 -31.16
C GLU A 289 -11.16 21.86 -30.04
N THR A 290 -10.31 21.47 -29.09
CA THR A 290 -9.78 22.35 -28.03
C THR A 290 -8.25 22.35 -28.12
N GLU A 291 -7.68 23.44 -28.64
CA GLU A 291 -6.24 23.66 -28.78
C GLU A 291 -5.70 24.56 -27.66
N GLU A 292 -4.38 24.58 -27.49
CA GLU A 292 -3.68 25.38 -26.47
C GLU A 292 -4.23 25.16 -25.05
N ASN A 293 -4.64 23.92 -24.74
CA ASN A 293 -5.07 23.57 -23.40
C ASN A 293 -3.92 23.73 -22.40
N GLN A 294 -4.24 24.21 -21.20
CA GLN A 294 -3.24 24.48 -20.15
C GLN A 294 -3.36 23.51 -18.96
N GLN A 295 -4.28 22.56 -19.04
CA GLN A 295 -4.50 21.58 -18.00
C GLN A 295 -3.74 20.31 -18.37
N SER A 296 -2.58 20.09 -17.74
CA SER A 296 -1.84 18.84 -17.89
C SER A 296 -2.58 17.68 -17.22
N ILE A 297 -2.44 16.48 -17.79
CA ILE A 297 -2.89 15.23 -17.20
C ILE A 297 -1.67 14.58 -16.53
N PRO A 298 -1.77 14.16 -15.25
CA PRO A 298 -0.65 13.55 -14.53
C PRO A 298 -0.20 12.23 -15.17
N SER A 299 1.12 12.02 -15.20
CA SER A 299 1.73 10.76 -15.63
C SER A 299 1.42 9.60 -14.68
N PHE A 300 1.46 8.38 -15.21
CA PHE A 300 1.18 7.16 -14.44
C PHE A 300 2.44 6.38 -14.04
N ASP A 301 3.61 6.99 -14.23
CA ASP A 301 4.93 6.36 -14.11
C ASP A 301 5.15 5.71 -12.75
N SER A 302 4.86 6.45 -11.68
CA SER A 302 5.05 5.97 -10.30
C SER A 302 4.17 4.76 -9.99
N VAL A 303 2.95 4.71 -10.54
CA VAL A 303 2.03 3.59 -10.33
C VAL A 303 2.50 2.37 -11.10
N ILE A 304 2.92 2.56 -12.35
CA ILE A 304 3.46 1.47 -13.17
C ILE A 304 4.71 0.90 -12.51
N GLN A 305 5.67 1.75 -12.12
CA GLN A 305 6.88 1.31 -11.43
C GLN A 305 6.56 0.56 -10.13
N SER A 306 5.60 1.04 -9.34
CA SER A 306 5.17 0.35 -8.12
C SER A 306 4.63 -1.07 -8.41
N LYS A 307 3.82 -1.22 -9.47
CA LYS A 307 3.33 -2.54 -9.91
C LYS A 307 4.45 -3.46 -10.40
N ILE A 308 5.44 -2.94 -11.10
CA ILE A 308 6.61 -3.69 -11.56
C ILE A 308 7.40 -4.19 -10.35
N ASP A 309 7.71 -3.29 -9.42
CA ASP A 309 8.44 -3.62 -8.19
C ASP A 309 7.68 -4.69 -7.35
N ASP A 310 6.36 -4.57 -7.22
CA ASP A 310 5.54 -5.57 -6.53
C ASP A 310 5.57 -6.93 -7.24
N ALA A 311 5.52 -6.92 -8.57
CA ALA A 311 5.61 -8.13 -9.36
C ALA A 311 6.98 -8.82 -9.25
N GLU A 312 8.07 -8.05 -9.24
CA GLU A 312 9.42 -8.56 -9.00
C GLU A 312 9.57 -9.18 -7.60
N ARG A 313 8.85 -8.65 -6.59
CA ARG A 313 8.77 -9.23 -5.23
C ARG A 313 7.91 -10.50 -5.16
N GLY A 314 7.18 -10.81 -6.23
CA GLY A 314 6.38 -12.02 -6.38
C GLY A 314 4.87 -11.82 -6.33
N ASP A 315 4.37 -10.59 -6.52
CA ASP A 315 2.95 -10.36 -6.78
C ASP A 315 2.58 -10.73 -8.23
N GLY A 316 1.51 -11.49 -8.42
CA GLY A 316 1.14 -12.02 -9.73
C GLY A 316 1.90 -13.27 -10.19
N GLU A 317 1.39 -13.89 -11.25
CA GLU A 317 1.95 -15.08 -11.90
C GLU A 317 2.99 -14.65 -12.95
N PRO A 318 4.27 -15.03 -12.82
CA PRO A 318 5.25 -14.80 -13.88
C PRO A 318 4.86 -15.56 -15.14
N ILE A 319 4.88 -14.88 -16.28
CA ILE A 319 4.54 -15.42 -17.58
C ILE A 319 5.55 -14.99 -18.63
N ASP A 320 5.52 -15.72 -19.74
CA ASP A 320 6.20 -15.36 -20.98
C ASP A 320 5.10 -15.48 -22.06
N LEU A 321 4.55 -14.34 -22.49
CA LEU A 321 3.53 -14.32 -23.55
C LEU A 321 4.10 -14.73 -24.91
N GLY A 322 5.43 -14.73 -25.06
CA GLY A 322 6.13 -15.29 -26.20
C GLY A 322 6.06 -16.82 -26.28
N GLU A 323 5.81 -17.56 -25.19
CA GLU A 323 5.80 -19.03 -25.22
C GLU A 323 4.41 -19.67 -25.04
N ASN A 324 3.71 -19.96 -26.16
CA ASN A 324 2.51 -20.81 -26.28
C ASN A 324 1.31 -20.49 -25.35
N LYS A 325 1.33 -19.39 -24.58
CA LYS A 325 0.18 -18.97 -23.79
C LYS A 325 -0.87 -18.39 -24.73
N THR A 326 -2.10 -18.84 -24.56
CA THR A 326 -3.23 -18.46 -25.44
C THR A 326 -4.40 -17.89 -24.65
N THR A 327 -4.35 -17.97 -23.31
CA THR A 327 -5.43 -17.47 -22.46
C THR A 327 -4.90 -16.88 -21.15
N LEU A 328 -5.40 -15.70 -20.81
CA LEU A 328 -5.27 -15.03 -19.52
C LEU A 328 -6.63 -15.12 -18.82
N GLU A 329 -6.66 -15.69 -17.62
CA GLU A 329 -7.90 -15.98 -16.91
C GLU A 329 -8.28 -14.85 -15.94
N GLY A 330 -9.58 -14.57 -15.83
CA GLY A 330 -10.14 -13.57 -14.93
C GLY A 330 -9.79 -13.80 -13.46
N GLY A 331 -9.71 -12.70 -12.71
CA GLY A 331 -9.36 -12.68 -11.29
C GLY A 331 -7.88 -12.92 -11.01
N LYS A 332 -7.00 -12.67 -12.00
CA LYS A 332 -5.56 -12.91 -11.88
C LYS A 332 -4.72 -11.72 -12.34
N THR A 333 -3.57 -11.62 -11.69
CA THR A 333 -2.46 -10.75 -12.08
C THR A 333 -1.35 -11.58 -12.72
N TYR A 334 -0.84 -11.12 -13.84
CA TYR A 334 0.25 -11.71 -14.60
C TYR A 334 1.39 -10.71 -14.73
N TYR A 335 2.62 -11.22 -14.80
CA TYR A 335 3.82 -10.39 -14.96
C TYR A 335 4.73 -10.94 -16.04
N ASP A 336 5.06 -10.11 -17.02
CA ASP A 336 6.06 -10.39 -18.06
C ASP A 336 7.27 -9.44 -17.88
N PRO A 337 8.47 -9.95 -17.56
CA PRO A 337 9.63 -9.14 -17.18
C PRO A 337 10.43 -8.59 -18.36
N ASP A 338 10.16 -9.01 -19.60
CA ASP A 338 11.00 -8.69 -20.75
C ASP A 338 10.21 -8.04 -21.91
N GLY A 339 8.90 -7.83 -21.74
CA GLY A 339 8.00 -7.53 -22.85
C GLY A 339 7.69 -8.76 -23.71
N PHE A 340 6.92 -8.58 -24.78
CA PHE A 340 6.52 -9.70 -25.62
C PHE A 340 6.39 -9.35 -27.10
N ASP A 341 6.66 -10.36 -27.92
CA ASP A 341 6.21 -10.51 -29.30
C ASP A 341 5.34 -11.77 -29.34
N LEU A 342 4.04 -11.60 -29.59
CA LEU A 342 3.08 -12.69 -29.51
C LEU A 342 3.39 -13.76 -30.55
N GLN A 343 3.65 -14.99 -30.08
CA GLN A 343 3.87 -16.13 -30.98
C GLN A 343 2.57 -16.88 -31.35
N ASN A 344 1.46 -16.58 -30.67
CA ASN A 344 0.12 -17.12 -30.94
C ASN A 344 -0.94 -16.08 -30.56
N ASP A 345 -2.16 -16.24 -31.07
CA ASP A 345 -3.30 -15.44 -30.61
C ASP A 345 -3.55 -15.62 -29.11
N VAL A 346 -3.76 -14.51 -28.40
CA VAL A 346 -4.01 -14.48 -26.96
C VAL A 346 -5.42 -13.99 -26.67
N THR A 347 -6.12 -14.67 -25.76
CA THR A 347 -7.42 -14.23 -25.25
C THR A 347 -7.37 -13.89 -23.77
N ALA A 348 -7.78 -12.68 -23.38
CA ALA A 348 -8.02 -12.33 -21.98
C ALA A 348 -9.49 -12.59 -21.65
N ASN A 349 -9.77 -13.61 -20.83
CA ASN A 349 -11.12 -13.98 -20.41
C ASN A 349 -11.52 -13.25 -19.13
N LEU A 350 -12.62 -12.50 -19.17
CA LEU A 350 -13.14 -11.72 -18.05
C LEU A 350 -14.24 -12.42 -17.23
N ASP A 351 -14.55 -13.69 -17.51
CA ASP A 351 -15.58 -14.50 -16.82
C ASP A 351 -15.47 -14.45 -15.29
N ASP A 352 -14.24 -14.50 -14.76
CA ASP A 352 -13.93 -14.60 -13.33
C ASP A 352 -13.38 -13.29 -12.73
N GLY A 353 -13.66 -12.15 -13.36
CA GLY A 353 -13.26 -10.81 -12.90
C GLY A 353 -12.08 -10.23 -13.69
N ASN A 354 -11.45 -9.20 -13.14
CA ASN A 354 -10.42 -8.43 -13.86
C ASN A 354 -9.21 -9.32 -14.20
N VAL A 355 -8.62 -9.04 -15.36
CA VAL A 355 -7.30 -9.56 -15.71
C VAL A 355 -6.33 -8.40 -15.62
N THR A 356 -5.24 -8.56 -14.86
CA THR A 356 -4.17 -7.58 -14.82
C THR A 356 -2.91 -8.17 -15.44
N LEU A 357 -2.31 -7.47 -16.39
CA LEU A 357 -1.03 -7.80 -17.00
C LEU A 357 -0.04 -6.67 -16.71
N ILE A 358 1.06 -7.00 -16.06
CA ILE A 358 2.17 -6.10 -15.78
C ILE A 358 3.30 -6.48 -16.74
N VAL A 359 3.86 -5.52 -17.45
CA VAL A 359 4.88 -5.74 -18.48
C VAL A 359 6.05 -4.82 -18.21
N ASP A 360 7.23 -5.38 -17.95
CA ASP A 360 8.49 -4.61 -17.89
C ASP A 360 9.20 -4.65 -19.24
N GLY A 361 8.63 -3.97 -20.23
CA GLY A 361 9.19 -3.96 -21.58
C GLY A 361 8.17 -3.68 -22.66
N ASP A 362 8.59 -3.87 -23.90
CA ASP A 362 7.80 -3.50 -25.07
C ASP A 362 6.70 -4.52 -25.39
N MET A 363 5.60 -4.05 -25.98
CA MET A 363 4.47 -4.87 -26.42
C MET A 363 4.35 -4.82 -27.94
N ASP A 364 4.74 -5.91 -28.59
CA ASP A 364 4.75 -6.04 -30.04
C ASP A 364 3.60 -6.96 -30.54
N PHE A 365 2.67 -6.36 -31.27
CA PHE A 365 1.53 -7.01 -31.93
C PHE A 365 1.70 -6.98 -33.46
N THR A 366 2.81 -7.54 -33.96
CA THR A 366 3.10 -7.65 -35.40
C THR A 366 2.74 -9.02 -36.00
N ASP A 367 2.75 -10.09 -35.20
CA ASP A 367 2.58 -11.46 -35.71
C ASP A 367 1.21 -12.11 -35.39
N ASN A 368 0.56 -11.78 -34.26
CA ASN A 368 -0.68 -12.41 -33.81
C ASN A 368 -1.64 -11.44 -33.10
N ASP A 369 -2.91 -11.86 -32.93
CA ASP A 369 -3.99 -11.03 -32.38
C ASP A 369 -4.08 -11.13 -30.84
N LEU A 370 -4.57 -10.06 -30.20
CA LEU A 370 -5.00 -10.05 -28.80
C LEU A 370 -6.49 -9.72 -28.70
N THR A 371 -7.26 -10.62 -28.09
CA THR A 371 -8.71 -10.48 -27.91
C THR A 371 -9.08 -10.45 -26.43
N VAL A 372 -9.89 -9.48 -26.02
CA VAL A 372 -10.56 -9.50 -24.72
C VAL A 372 -11.93 -10.14 -24.88
N ASP A 373 -12.22 -11.19 -24.13
CA ASP A 373 -13.54 -11.82 -24.08
C ASP A 373 -14.31 -11.30 -22.85
N PRO A 374 -15.27 -10.36 -23.04
CA PRO A 374 -16.11 -9.86 -21.96
C PRO A 374 -17.33 -10.76 -21.68
N THR A 375 -17.45 -11.90 -22.37
CA THR A 375 -18.57 -12.82 -22.14
C THR A 375 -18.58 -13.21 -20.66
N GLY A 376 -19.76 -13.14 -20.02
CA GLY A 376 -19.90 -13.53 -18.62
C GLY A 376 -19.38 -12.52 -17.59
N ALA A 377 -18.68 -11.47 -18.01
CA ALA A 377 -18.10 -10.45 -17.14
C ALA A 377 -19.15 -9.61 -16.39
N GLU A 378 -18.82 -9.18 -15.18
CA GLU A 378 -19.65 -8.23 -14.41
C GLU A 378 -19.49 -6.79 -14.94
N ASP A 379 -20.39 -5.89 -14.54
CA ASP A 379 -20.25 -4.47 -14.86
C ASP A 379 -18.92 -3.94 -14.27
N ASN A 380 -18.13 -3.26 -15.10
CA ASN A 380 -16.79 -2.71 -14.80
C ASN A 380 -15.64 -3.72 -14.69
N THR A 381 -15.85 -4.95 -15.15
CA THR A 381 -14.72 -5.87 -15.33
C THR A 381 -13.90 -5.48 -16.57
N SER A 382 -12.58 -5.48 -16.45
CA SER A 382 -11.67 -5.13 -17.55
C SER A 382 -10.38 -5.96 -17.56
N PHE A 383 -9.77 -6.01 -18.73
CA PHE A 383 -8.37 -6.36 -18.92
C PHE A 383 -7.53 -5.08 -18.81
N GLN A 384 -6.63 -5.03 -17.82
CA GLN A 384 -5.77 -3.89 -17.53
C GLN A 384 -4.31 -4.26 -17.78
N VAL A 385 -3.64 -3.50 -18.63
CA VAL A 385 -2.22 -3.67 -18.93
C VAL A 385 -1.45 -2.47 -18.38
N PHE A 386 -0.36 -2.73 -17.66
CA PHE A 386 0.58 -1.72 -17.16
C PHE A 386 1.95 -2.00 -17.75
N THR A 387 2.52 -1.06 -18.51
CA THR A 387 3.79 -1.28 -19.20
C THR A 387 4.81 -0.16 -18.97
N THR A 388 6.08 -0.53 -18.84
CA THR A 388 7.21 0.41 -18.86
C THR A 388 7.70 0.74 -20.28
N GLY A 389 7.40 -0.12 -21.27
CA GLY A 389 7.92 -0.03 -22.63
C GLY A 389 6.92 0.48 -23.66
N ASP A 390 7.36 0.41 -24.92
CA ASP A 390 6.62 0.90 -26.09
C ASP A 390 5.56 -0.10 -26.55
N MET A 391 4.67 0.35 -27.45
CA MET A 391 3.65 -0.49 -28.07
C MET A 391 3.66 -0.35 -29.58
N ALA A 392 3.66 -1.48 -30.29
CA ALA A 392 3.55 -1.53 -31.75
C ALA A 392 2.40 -2.46 -32.18
N ILE A 393 1.55 -2.01 -33.11
CA ILE A 393 0.54 -2.85 -33.78
C ILE A 393 0.72 -2.76 -35.30
N ASP A 394 1.01 -3.88 -35.96
CA ASP A 394 1.14 -3.94 -37.41
C ASP A 394 0.37 -5.10 -38.02
N ASN A 395 -0.71 -4.76 -38.74
CA ASN A 395 -1.56 -5.71 -39.45
C ASN A 395 -2.18 -6.80 -38.56
N GLN A 396 -2.36 -6.52 -37.26
CA GLN A 396 -3.02 -7.37 -36.26
C GLN A 396 -4.18 -6.66 -35.55
N GLU A 397 -5.00 -7.42 -34.84
CA GLU A 397 -6.16 -6.93 -34.09
C GLU A 397 -5.93 -7.03 -32.57
N VAL A 398 -6.10 -5.90 -31.87
CA VAL A 398 -6.03 -5.78 -30.41
C VAL A 398 -7.36 -5.21 -29.90
N CYS A 399 -8.35 -6.05 -29.64
CA CYS A 399 -9.73 -5.58 -29.42
C CYS A 399 -10.52 -6.33 -28.36
N VAL A 400 -11.72 -5.81 -28.10
CA VAL A 400 -12.77 -6.50 -27.34
C VAL A 400 -13.68 -7.30 -28.30
N GLY A 401 -13.92 -8.56 -27.98
CA GLY A 401 -14.79 -9.44 -28.76
C GLY A 401 -14.30 -9.62 -30.21
N SER A 402 -15.10 -9.18 -31.19
CA SER A 402 -14.82 -9.39 -32.61
C SER A 402 -14.39 -8.13 -33.38
N CYS A 403 -13.91 -7.09 -32.68
CA CYS A 403 -13.53 -5.79 -33.26
C CYS A 403 -14.64 -5.18 -34.16
N ASP A 404 -15.91 -5.33 -33.77
CA ASP A 404 -17.03 -4.83 -34.60
C ASP A 404 -17.43 -3.39 -34.26
N TYR A 405 -16.91 -2.85 -33.15
CA TYR A 405 -17.12 -1.48 -32.67
C TYR A 405 -18.60 -1.09 -32.47
N THR A 406 -19.47 -2.08 -32.31
CA THR A 406 -20.92 -1.86 -32.17
C THR A 406 -21.44 -2.01 -30.75
N SER A 407 -20.67 -2.67 -29.89
CA SER A 407 -21.11 -3.02 -28.54
C SER A 407 -20.84 -1.92 -27.51
N GLY A 408 -19.88 -1.02 -27.78
CA GLY A 408 -19.53 0.07 -26.86
C GLY A 408 -18.82 -0.45 -25.61
N ASP A 409 -17.88 -1.37 -25.80
CA ASP A 409 -17.19 -2.08 -24.73
C ASP A 409 -15.71 -1.70 -24.63
N ALA A 410 -15.29 -0.55 -25.19
CA ALA A 410 -13.89 -0.11 -25.15
C ALA A 410 -13.33 0.00 -23.72
N LYS A 411 -14.20 0.21 -22.71
CA LYS A 411 -13.82 0.19 -21.30
C LYS A 411 -13.25 -1.15 -20.81
N SER A 412 -13.49 -2.25 -21.52
CA SER A 412 -13.05 -3.59 -21.14
C SER A 412 -11.58 -3.87 -21.48
N LEU A 413 -10.93 -3.05 -22.33
CA LEU A 413 -9.50 -3.07 -22.57
C LEU A 413 -8.88 -1.73 -22.15
N GLN A 414 -7.97 -1.75 -21.19
CA GLN A 414 -7.31 -0.56 -20.66
C GLN A 414 -5.80 -0.80 -20.68
N ILE A 415 -5.05 0.05 -21.39
CA ILE A 415 -3.59 0.00 -21.46
C ILE A 415 -3.04 1.29 -20.85
N TYR A 416 -2.20 1.14 -19.83
CA TYR A 416 -1.55 2.20 -19.09
C TYR A 416 -0.05 2.16 -19.36
N GLY A 417 0.50 3.26 -19.86
CA GLY A 417 1.92 3.45 -20.15
C GLY A 417 2.55 4.56 -19.33
N THR A 418 3.88 4.55 -19.30
CA THR A 418 4.68 5.63 -18.74
C THR A 418 4.61 6.88 -19.62
N SER A 419 5.08 8.00 -19.08
CA SER A 419 5.18 9.29 -19.77
C SER A 419 6.14 9.30 -20.96
N SER A 420 6.96 8.26 -21.08
CA SER A 420 7.88 8.03 -22.19
C SER A 420 7.41 6.99 -23.20
N MET A 421 6.23 6.38 -22.99
CA MET A 421 5.72 5.33 -23.87
C MET A 421 5.51 5.86 -25.29
N LEU A 422 6.12 5.20 -26.27
CA LEU A 422 5.86 5.41 -27.68
C LEU A 422 4.84 4.39 -28.18
N ILE A 423 3.91 4.85 -29.01
CA ILE A 423 2.83 4.05 -29.58
C ILE A 423 2.92 4.13 -31.10
N HIS A 424 3.22 3.01 -31.74
CA HIS A 424 3.18 2.86 -33.19
C HIS A 424 1.98 1.99 -33.60
N VAL A 425 1.17 2.49 -34.53
CA VAL A 425 0.11 1.71 -35.18
C VAL A 425 0.31 1.80 -36.68
N GLY A 426 0.86 0.74 -37.28
CA GLY A 426 1.05 0.68 -38.72
C GLY A 426 -0.26 0.48 -39.47
N THR A 427 -0.19 0.64 -40.79
CA THR A 427 -1.35 0.46 -41.68
C THR A 427 -1.53 -0.99 -42.12
N GLY A 428 -2.75 -1.37 -42.47
CA GLY A 428 -3.08 -2.70 -42.97
C GLY A 428 -4.48 -3.10 -42.50
N ASN A 429 -4.56 -4.22 -41.79
CA ASN A 429 -5.71 -4.60 -40.96
C ASN A 429 -5.54 -4.25 -39.48
N SER A 430 -4.63 -3.32 -39.13
CA SER A 430 -4.39 -2.96 -37.72
C SER A 430 -5.64 -2.39 -37.06
N LYS A 431 -6.04 -2.97 -35.93
CA LYS A 431 -7.22 -2.54 -35.18
C LYS A 431 -6.92 -2.47 -33.70
N PHE A 432 -7.46 -1.44 -33.06
CA PHE A 432 -7.47 -1.33 -31.61
C PHE A 432 -8.87 -0.98 -31.09
N GLU A 433 -9.33 -1.64 -30.03
CA GLU A 433 -10.54 -1.29 -29.30
C GLU A 433 -10.25 -1.20 -27.81
N GLY A 434 -10.18 0.00 -27.24
CA GLY A 434 -9.81 0.17 -25.85
C GLY A 434 -9.52 1.60 -25.41
N ILE A 435 -8.96 1.72 -24.22
CA ILE A 435 -8.40 2.95 -23.66
C ILE A 435 -6.88 2.85 -23.70
N LEU A 436 -6.23 3.85 -24.32
CA LEU A 436 -4.79 4.07 -24.21
C LEU A 436 -4.55 5.27 -23.31
N TYR A 437 -3.82 5.08 -22.20
CA TYR A 437 -3.49 6.13 -21.24
C TYR A 437 -1.98 6.14 -20.98
N ALA A 438 -1.26 7.06 -21.61
CA ALA A 438 0.17 7.29 -21.46
C ALA A 438 0.49 8.79 -21.58
N PRO A 439 -0.08 9.65 -20.71
CA PRO A 439 0.13 11.09 -20.80
C PRO A 439 1.61 11.43 -20.55
N ARG A 440 2.16 12.25 -21.45
CA ARG A 440 3.54 12.72 -21.40
C ARG A 440 3.76 13.68 -20.22
N ASP A 441 4.93 13.57 -19.59
CA ASP A 441 5.45 14.54 -18.61
C ASP A 441 6.31 15.60 -19.32
N GLU A 442 6.35 16.83 -18.81
CA GLU A 442 6.95 17.97 -19.53
C GLU A 442 8.40 17.71 -19.98
N GLY A 443 8.65 17.68 -21.30
CA GLY A 443 9.99 17.53 -21.85
C GLY A 443 10.05 17.00 -23.27
N TYR A 444 11.19 17.22 -23.93
CA TYR A 444 11.54 16.55 -25.19
C TYR A 444 12.25 15.26 -24.82
N ALA A 445 11.62 14.10 -25.04
CA ALA A 445 12.31 12.82 -25.07
C ALA A 445 12.86 12.62 -26.49
N GLU A 446 14.14 12.28 -26.64
CA GLU A 446 14.62 11.73 -27.92
C GLU A 446 13.99 10.34 -28.06
N SER A 447 13.16 10.14 -29.09
CA SER A 447 12.43 8.89 -29.30
C SER A 447 13.29 7.87 -30.07
N GLU A 448 13.90 6.91 -29.37
CA GLU A 448 14.33 5.65 -29.97
C GLU A 448 13.40 4.54 -29.45
N GLY A 449 12.39 4.17 -30.24
CA GLY A 449 11.40 3.13 -29.91
C GLY A 449 11.14 2.16 -31.05
N ILE A 450 10.28 1.16 -30.81
CA ILE A 450 9.88 0.18 -31.84
C ILE A 450 9.15 0.89 -32.97
N ASP A 451 9.72 0.81 -34.18
CA ASP A 451 9.15 1.27 -35.45
C ASP A 451 8.58 2.72 -35.42
N HIS A 452 9.27 3.63 -34.71
CA HIS A 452 8.87 5.02 -34.56
C HIS A 452 8.95 5.83 -35.88
N CYS A 453 7.96 6.69 -36.11
CA CYS A 453 7.92 7.55 -37.29
C CYS A 453 8.75 8.82 -37.10
N SER A 454 9.76 9.01 -37.95
CA SER A 454 10.55 10.26 -37.99
C SER A 454 9.74 11.44 -38.57
N HIS A 455 8.84 12.00 -37.78
CA HIS A 455 8.01 13.16 -38.09
C HIS A 455 8.07 14.21 -36.96
N ASP A 456 7.82 15.47 -37.30
CA ASP A 456 7.78 16.59 -36.36
C ASP A 456 6.33 17.06 -36.21
N VAL A 457 5.87 17.17 -34.96
CA VAL A 457 4.56 17.70 -34.56
C VAL A 457 4.82 18.94 -33.72
N ASN A 458 4.75 20.11 -34.35
CA ASN A 458 4.97 21.42 -33.71
C ASN A 458 6.33 21.56 -32.99
N GLY A 459 7.41 21.07 -33.61
CA GLY A 459 8.76 21.13 -33.06
C GLY A 459 9.10 20.00 -32.09
N THR A 460 8.26 18.97 -32.02
CA THR A 460 8.40 17.83 -31.10
C THR A 460 8.15 16.51 -31.81
N GLU A 461 8.90 15.46 -31.49
CA GLU A 461 8.62 14.11 -32.00
C GLU A 461 7.30 13.56 -31.40
N PRO A 462 6.46 12.90 -32.22
CA PRO A 462 5.21 12.33 -31.75
C PRO A 462 5.46 11.14 -30.83
N ASP A 463 4.70 11.03 -29.74
CA ASP A 463 4.64 9.79 -28.97
C ASP A 463 3.75 8.77 -29.66
N VAL A 464 2.66 9.24 -30.26
CA VAL A 464 1.74 8.38 -30.99
C VAL A 464 1.94 8.59 -32.48
N CYS A 465 2.46 7.56 -33.16
CA CYS A 465 2.48 7.51 -34.61
C CYS A 465 1.48 6.50 -35.15
N ILE A 466 0.63 6.97 -36.05
CA ILE A 466 -0.30 6.15 -36.80
C ILE A 466 -0.06 6.40 -38.28
N ALA A 467 0.78 5.58 -38.91
CA ALA A 467 1.19 5.78 -40.30
C ALA A 467 1.63 4.48 -40.98
N GLY A 468 1.68 4.44 -42.31
CA GLY A 468 2.15 3.25 -43.03
C GLY A 468 1.72 3.16 -44.51
N GLY A 469 2.10 2.06 -45.16
CA GLY A 469 1.87 1.80 -46.58
C GLY A 469 0.57 1.07 -46.95
N GLY A 470 -0.59 1.72 -46.80
CA GLY A 470 -1.87 1.28 -47.38
C GLY A 470 -2.66 0.24 -46.58
N GLY A 471 -4.00 0.33 -46.63
CA GLY A 471 -4.92 -0.34 -45.71
C GLY A 471 -5.77 0.72 -45.00
N ALA A 472 -6.69 0.29 -44.12
CA ALA A 472 -7.37 1.21 -43.22
C ALA A 472 -7.19 0.68 -41.79
N ALA A 473 -6.36 1.35 -41.01
CA ALA A 473 -6.25 1.05 -39.58
C ALA A 473 -7.36 1.79 -38.83
N GLN A 474 -7.82 1.20 -37.72
CA GLN A 474 -8.98 1.72 -36.98
C GLN A 474 -8.72 1.65 -35.47
N ILE A 475 -8.95 2.77 -34.78
CA ILE A 475 -8.96 2.82 -33.32
C ILE A 475 -10.37 3.16 -32.86
N PHE A 476 -10.92 2.37 -31.95
CA PHE A 476 -12.20 2.63 -31.30
C PHE A 476 -12.03 2.75 -29.80
N GLY A 477 -12.41 3.89 -29.22
CA GLY A 477 -12.24 4.17 -27.78
C GLY A 477 -11.68 5.56 -27.50
N THR A 478 -10.62 5.65 -26.70
CA THR A 478 -9.93 6.92 -26.44
C THR A 478 -8.42 6.75 -26.37
N ILE A 479 -7.70 7.78 -26.80
CA ILE A 479 -6.25 7.89 -26.67
C ILE A 479 -5.95 9.12 -25.81
N MET A 480 -5.26 8.93 -24.69
CA MET A 480 -4.71 10.00 -23.85
C MET A 480 -3.21 9.82 -23.77
N ALA A 481 -2.48 10.54 -24.59
CA ALA A 481 -1.04 10.38 -24.73
C ALA A 481 -0.37 11.72 -25.02
N GLY A 482 0.90 11.70 -25.41
CA GLY A 482 1.59 12.90 -25.87
C GLY A 482 1.23 13.31 -27.31
N PRO A 483 2.13 14.04 -28.00
CA PRO A 483 1.88 14.56 -29.34
C PRO A 483 1.64 13.42 -30.34
N MET A 484 0.76 13.68 -31.31
CA MET A 484 0.25 12.63 -32.20
C MET A 484 0.48 12.98 -33.67
N TYR A 485 0.91 11.99 -34.45
CA TYR A 485 0.95 12.04 -35.91
C TYR A 485 0.05 10.96 -36.50
N VAL A 486 -0.86 11.35 -37.39
CA VAL A 486 -1.80 10.45 -38.04
C VAL A 486 -1.75 10.63 -39.55
N ASP A 487 -1.51 9.57 -40.32
CA ASP A 487 -1.52 9.61 -41.78
C ASP A 487 -2.09 8.32 -42.41
N ASN A 488 -2.47 8.39 -43.69
CA ASN A 488 -2.89 7.26 -44.54
C ASN A 488 -4.13 6.45 -44.10
N ASN A 489 -5.32 6.87 -44.57
CA ASN A 489 -6.63 6.20 -44.50
C ASN A 489 -6.94 5.61 -43.12
N PHE A 490 -6.83 6.45 -42.10
CA PHE A 490 -6.97 6.03 -40.73
C PHE A 490 -8.16 6.71 -40.06
N GLU A 491 -8.83 5.97 -39.18
CA GLU A 491 -10.01 6.44 -38.43
C GLU A 491 -9.79 6.18 -36.93
N VAL A 492 -9.71 7.25 -36.12
CA VAL A 492 -9.97 7.18 -34.67
C VAL A 492 -11.44 7.45 -34.47
N LYS A 493 -12.14 6.61 -33.72
CA LYS A 493 -13.54 6.83 -33.40
C LYS A 493 -13.78 6.70 -31.90
N HIS A 494 -14.45 7.69 -31.35
CA HIS A 494 -14.78 7.72 -29.93
C HIS A 494 -15.85 6.68 -29.58
N ASP A 495 -15.60 5.87 -28.54
CA ASP A 495 -16.64 5.07 -27.92
C ASP A 495 -17.42 5.91 -26.89
N THR A 496 -18.65 6.29 -27.25
CA THR A 496 -19.54 7.08 -26.38
C THR A 496 -19.86 6.42 -25.03
N SER A 497 -19.62 5.11 -24.88
CA SER A 497 -19.76 4.42 -23.58
C SER A 497 -18.79 4.95 -22.51
N LEU A 498 -17.70 5.58 -22.94
CA LEU A 498 -16.66 6.15 -22.10
C LEU A 498 -17.02 7.53 -21.50
N THR A 499 -18.16 8.12 -21.91
CA THR A 499 -18.61 9.40 -21.34
C THR A 499 -18.95 9.25 -19.85
N GLY A 500 -18.16 9.92 -18.99
CA GLY A 500 -18.30 9.82 -17.53
C GLY A 500 -17.76 8.51 -16.95
N PHE A 501 -16.95 7.78 -17.73
CA PHE A 501 -16.20 6.63 -17.24
C PHE A 501 -15.07 7.10 -16.33
N GLU A 502 -14.94 6.44 -15.18
CA GLU A 502 -13.85 6.62 -14.22
C GLU A 502 -13.17 5.25 -14.08
N PRO A 503 -11.97 5.05 -14.66
CA PRO A 503 -11.27 3.76 -14.60
C PRO A 503 -10.94 3.41 -13.15
N ASP A 504 -11.24 2.17 -12.75
CA ASP A 504 -10.88 1.65 -11.43
C ASP A 504 -9.55 0.88 -11.52
N VAL A 505 -8.45 1.57 -11.30
CA VAL A 505 -7.08 1.04 -11.47
C VAL A 505 -6.54 0.43 -10.18
N ARG A 506 -7.44 0.06 -9.27
CA ARG A 506 -7.11 -0.54 -7.97
C ARG A 506 -6.14 -1.69 -8.12
N HIS A 507 -4.92 -1.46 -7.66
CA HIS A 507 -4.04 -2.38 -6.96
C HIS A 507 -3.00 -1.48 -6.26
N GLY A 508 -3.04 -1.44 -4.91
CA GLY A 508 -1.92 -0.96 -4.10
C GLY A 508 -1.74 0.53 -3.79
N VAL A 509 -2.78 1.33 -3.51
CA VAL A 509 -2.60 2.53 -2.66
C VAL A 509 -3.90 2.90 -1.91
N LEU A 510 -3.77 3.23 -0.62
CA LEU A 510 -4.88 3.34 0.33
C LEU A 510 -5.94 4.41 0.02
N PRO A 511 -7.22 4.17 0.34
CA PRO A 511 -8.06 5.28 0.77
C PRO A 511 -7.38 5.96 1.96
N PRO A 512 -7.06 7.25 1.85
CA PRO A 512 -7.83 8.22 1.08
C PRO A 512 -6.99 9.09 0.10
N ARG A 513 -7.66 9.84 -0.78
CA ARG A 513 -7.00 10.81 -1.68
C ARG A 513 -6.11 11.74 -0.85
N LEU A 514 -4.86 11.96 -1.23
CA LEU A 514 -4.00 12.92 -0.54
C LEU A 514 -3.89 14.20 -1.38
N THR A 515 -4.21 15.33 -0.75
CA THR A 515 -3.98 16.67 -1.29
C THR A 515 -2.95 17.40 -0.46
N TYR A 516 -2.91 17.15 0.85
CA TYR A 516 -1.98 17.81 1.75
C TYR A 516 -1.27 16.83 2.70
N LEU A 517 -0.02 17.17 3.01
CA LEU A 517 0.83 16.48 3.97
C LEU A 517 1.27 17.43 5.10
N SER A 518 1.04 17.06 6.35
CA SER A 518 1.48 17.80 7.55
C SER A 518 2.28 16.90 8.49
N ILE A 519 3.56 17.21 8.66
CA ILE A 519 4.52 16.44 9.47
C ILE A 519 5.20 17.41 10.43
N ALA A 520 5.06 17.12 11.72
CA ALA A 520 5.69 17.87 12.78
C ALA A 520 6.31 16.90 13.80
N VAL A 521 7.50 17.23 14.27
CA VAL A 521 8.20 16.52 15.34
C VAL A 521 8.20 17.40 16.56
N HIS A 522 7.75 16.86 17.68
CA HIS A 522 7.70 17.55 18.97
C HIS A 522 8.64 16.86 19.94
N GLU A 523 9.71 17.54 20.34
CA GLU A 523 10.66 17.05 21.33
C GLU A 523 10.11 17.33 22.74
N ILE A 524 10.13 16.31 23.59
CA ILE A 524 9.66 16.36 24.97
C ILE A 524 10.75 15.88 25.91
N ASP A 525 11.04 16.69 26.92
CA ASP A 525 11.85 16.27 28.06
C ASP A 525 10.99 15.48 29.04
N VAL A 526 11.48 14.32 29.48
CA VAL A 526 10.80 13.44 30.44
C VAL A 526 11.74 13.12 31.59
N GLU A 527 11.35 13.48 32.82
CA GLU A 527 12.19 13.28 34.00
C GLU A 527 11.35 12.97 35.25
N ASN A 528 11.91 12.23 36.21
CA ASN A 528 11.32 12.16 37.54
C ASN A 528 11.43 13.54 38.23
N ASN A 529 10.34 13.96 38.89
CA ASN A 529 10.23 15.25 39.57
C ASN A 529 10.91 15.31 40.95
#